data_AF-A0A169PLG2-F1
#
_entry.id   AF-A0A169PLG2-F1
#
_cell.length_a   1.000
_cell.length_b   1.000
_cell.length_c   1.000
_cell.angle_alpha   90.00
_cell.angle_beta   90.00
_cell.angle_gamma   90.00
#
_symmetry.space_group_name_H-M   'P 1'
#
loop_
_entity.id
_entity.type
_entity.pdbx_description
1 polymer ?
#
loop_
_entity_poly.entity_id
_entity_poly.type
_entity_poly.pdbx_seq_one_letter_code
_entity_poly.pdbx_strand_id
1 'polypeptide(L)' 'MAASASEVNKALSGLYGHVRRLERDEPEPGETREAALRAQAEIWDLLRDMRTMMRRDLGVTSAPLLAQPSGRTRAVR' A
#
# COMPACT_ATOMS: atom_id res chain seq x y z
N MET A 1 -10.17 2.92 13.80
CA MET A 1 -8.84 2.78 14.42
C MET A 1 -7.83 2.74 13.30
N ALA A 2 -6.70 3.43 13.44
CA ALA A 2 -5.69 3.46 12.40
C ALA A 2 -4.80 2.21 12.47
N ALA A 3 -4.40 1.70 11.31
CA ALA A 3 -3.50 0.56 11.20
C ALA A 3 -2.10 0.91 11.72
N SER A 4 -1.60 0.12 12.65
CA SER A 4 -0.22 0.18 13.15
C SER A 4 0.76 -0.53 12.20
N ALA A 5 2.04 -0.18 12.30
CA ALA A 5 3.10 -0.87 11.56
C ALA A 5 3.16 -2.37 11.85
N SER A 6 2.84 -2.78 13.10
CA SER A 6 2.78 -4.19 13.48
C SER A 6 1.66 -4.94 12.77
N GLU A 7 0.47 -4.33 12.66
CA GLU A 7 -0.66 -4.91 11.93
C GLU A 7 -0.37 -5.07 10.44
N VAL A 8 0.20 -4.03 9.81
CA VAL A 8 0.62 -4.08 8.40
C VAL A 8 1.67 -5.18 8.19
N ASN A 9 2.68 -5.26 9.06
CA ASN A 9 3.74 -6.26 8.94
C ASN A 9 3.21 -7.69 9.11
N LYS A 10 2.27 -7.89 10.05
CA LYS A 10 1.61 -9.18 10.25
C LYS A 10 0.79 -9.58 9.02
N ALA A 11 0.04 -8.65 8.45
CA ALA A 11 -0.75 -8.90 7.24
C ALA A 11 0.14 -9.24 6.03
N LEU A 12 1.22 -8.48 5.81
CA LEU A 12 2.20 -8.77 4.74
C LEU A 12 2.86 -10.14 4.92
N SER A 13 3.28 -10.45 6.14
CA SER A 13 3.91 -11.74 6.46
C SER A 13 2.94 -12.92 6.24
N GLY A 14 1.66 -12.73 6.60
CA GLY A 14 0.60 -13.70 6.35
C GLY A 14 0.37 -13.93 4.86
N LEU A 15 0.21 -12.86 4.08
CA LEU A 15 0.05 -12.94 2.62
C LEU A 15 1.25 -13.62 1.96
N TYR A 16 2.47 -13.30 2.40
CA TYR A 16 3.67 -13.97 1.90
C TYR A 16 3.64 -15.48 2.17
N GLY A 17 3.30 -15.89 3.40
CA GLY A 17 3.16 -17.31 3.76
C GLY A 17 2.13 -18.04 2.89
N HIS A 18 0.97 -17.40 2.70
CA HIS A 18 -0.11 -17.90 1.85
C HIS A 18 0.36 -18.08 0.40
N VAL A 19 0.96 -17.06 -0.23
CA VAL A 19 1.47 -17.16 -1.60
C VAL A 19 2.54 -18.26 -1.71
N ARG A 20 3.46 -18.34 -0.74
CA ARG A 20 4.51 -19.37 -0.73
C ARG A 20 3.99 -20.78 -0.59
N ARG A 21 2.87 -20.99 0.12
CA ARG A 21 2.21 -22.30 0.22
C ARG A 21 1.48 -22.66 -1.07
N LEU A 22 0.80 -21.70 -1.69
CA LEU A 22 0.21 -21.88 -3.02
C LEU A 22 1.26 -22.25 -4.08
N GLU A 23 2.42 -21.58 -4.08
CA GLU A 23 3.53 -21.88 -5.00
C GLU A 23 4.12 -23.29 -4.80
N ARG A 24 3.90 -23.93 -3.65
CA ARG A 24 4.36 -25.29 -3.35
C ARG A 24 3.28 -26.36 -3.49
N ASP A 25 2.07 -26.00 -3.93
CA ASP A 25 0.89 -26.89 -3.90
C ASP A 25 0.58 -27.44 -2.49
N GLU A 26 0.89 -26.65 -1.44
CA GLU A 26 0.62 -26.98 -0.04
C GLU A 26 -0.27 -25.92 0.66
N PRO A 27 -1.43 -25.53 0.10
CA PRO A 27 -2.28 -24.51 0.73
C PRO A 27 -2.92 -24.99 2.04
N GLU A 28 -3.03 -24.09 3.02
CA GLU A 28 -3.88 -24.32 4.19
C GLU A 28 -5.38 -24.19 3.82
N PRO A 29 -6.31 -24.71 4.64
CA PRO A 29 -7.74 -24.56 4.39
C PRO A 29 -8.16 -23.10 4.21
N GLY A 30 -8.80 -22.80 3.08
CA GLY A 30 -9.23 -21.44 2.72
C GLY A 30 -8.16 -20.60 2.01
N GLU A 31 -6.94 -21.12 1.87
CA GLU A 31 -5.90 -20.49 1.08
C GLU A 31 -6.11 -20.76 -0.41
N THR A 32 -6.73 -19.81 -1.10
CA THR A 32 -6.84 -19.80 -2.56
C THR A 32 -6.18 -18.58 -3.16
N ARG A 33 -5.99 -18.57 -4.48
CA ARG A 33 -5.50 -17.39 -5.19
C ARG A 33 -6.43 -16.19 -5.02
N GLU A 34 -7.74 -16.41 -5.03
CA GLU A 34 -8.74 -15.36 -4.78
C GLU A 34 -8.63 -14.82 -3.36
N ALA A 35 -8.41 -15.67 -2.37
CA ALA A 35 -8.20 -15.24 -1.00
C ALA A 35 -6.90 -14.41 -0.85
N ALA A 36 -5.81 -14.80 -1.51
CA ALA A 36 -4.57 -14.02 -1.53
C ALA A 36 -4.75 -12.64 -2.19
N LEU A 37 -5.51 -12.57 -3.29
CA LEU A 37 -5.84 -11.31 -3.97
C LEU A 37 -6.70 -10.38 -3.10
N ARG A 38 -7.67 -10.94 -2.36
CA ARG A 38 -8.46 -10.16 -1.39
C ARG A 38 -7.59 -9.63 -0.25
N ALA A 39 -6.75 -10.48 0.35
CA ALA A 39 -5.83 -10.07 1.41
C ALA A 39 -4.84 -8.99 0.91
N GLN A 40 -4.36 -9.08 -0.33
CA GLN A 40 -3.53 -8.03 -0.94
C GLN A 40 -4.27 -6.69 -1.04
N ALA A 41 -5.55 -6.70 -1.44
CA ALA A 41 -6.36 -5.48 -1.50
C ALA A 41 -6.55 -4.84 -0.11
N GLU A 42 -6.84 -5.66 0.90
CA GLU A 42 -7.00 -5.19 2.29
C GLU A 42 -5.70 -4.58 2.84
N ILE A 43 -4.53 -5.15 2.51
CA ILE A 43 -3.23 -4.60 2.88
C ILE A 43 -3.02 -3.20 2.29
N TRP A 44 -3.49 -2.93 1.07
CA TRP A 44 -3.39 -1.60 0.48
C TRP A 44 -4.16 -0.54 1.26
N ASP A 45 -5.32 -0.91 1.81
CA ASP A 45 -6.10 -0.02 2.67
C ASP A 45 -5.39 0.23 4.00
N LEU A 46 -4.83 -0.82 4.63
CA LEU A 46 -4.02 -0.67 5.85
C LEU A 46 -2.80 0.23 5.64
N LEU A 47 -2.09 0.05 4.51
CA LEU A 47 -0.94 0.89 4.14
C LEU A 47 -1.36 2.35 3.92
N ARG A 48 -2.52 2.59 3.31
CA ARG A 48 -3.04 3.94 3.09
C ARG A 48 -3.38 4.63 4.41
N ASP A 49 -3.98 3.92 5.34
CA ASP A 49 -4.34 4.44 6.66
C ASP A 49 -3.10 4.76 7.49
N MET A 50 -2.15 3.82 7.56
CA MET A 50 -0.88 4.02 8.25
C MET A 50 -0.12 5.21 7.66
N ARG A 51 -0.02 5.30 6.32
CA ARG A 51 0.63 6.43 5.64
C ARG A 51 -0.07 7.76 5.96
N THR A 52 -1.39 7.77 6.01
CA THR A 52 -2.17 8.99 6.29
C THR A 52 -1.88 9.50 7.70
N MET A 53 -1.81 8.60 8.68
CA MET A 53 -1.45 8.95 10.05
C MET A 53 -0.01 9.43 10.16
N MET A 54 0.96 8.66 9.66
CA MET A 54 2.37 9.05 9.71
C MET A 54 2.60 10.42 9.06
N ARG A 55 1.91 10.72 7.95
CA ARG A 55 1.98 12.04 7.31
C ARG A 55 1.38 13.15 8.19
N ARG A 56 0.28 12.89 8.89
CA ARG A 56 -0.31 13.84 9.84
C ARG A 56 0.64 14.09 11.02
N ASP A 57 1.21 13.03 11.59
CA ASP A 57 2.15 13.12 12.71
C ASP A 57 3.42 13.91 12.34
N LEU A 58 3.89 13.75 11.11
CA LEU A 58 5.01 14.51 10.54
C LEU A 58 4.64 15.94 10.10
N GLY A 59 3.38 16.38 10.28
CA GLY A 59 2.92 17.69 9.88
C GLY A 59 2.87 17.92 8.36
N VAL A 60 2.91 16.84 7.56
CA VAL A 60 2.88 16.93 6.09
C VAL A 60 1.46 17.24 5.63
N THR A 61 1.14 18.53 5.63
CA THR A 61 -0.08 19.05 5.02
C THR A 61 0.07 18.94 3.51
N SER A 62 -0.89 18.32 2.82
CA SER A 62 -0.90 18.27 1.36
C SER A 62 -0.99 19.70 0.83
N ALA A 63 0.14 20.34 0.56
CA ALA A 63 0.16 21.58 -0.19
C ALA A 63 -0.56 21.30 -1.52
N PRO A 64 -1.55 22.12 -1.92
CA PRO A 64 -2.21 21.92 -3.19
C PRO A 64 -1.14 21.94 -4.28
N LEU A 65 -1.30 21.05 -5.27
CA LEU A 65 -0.42 20.92 -6.44
C LEU A 65 -0.59 22.11 -7.39
N LEU A 66 -0.62 23.33 -6.84
CA LEU A 66 -0.76 24.60 -7.54
C LEU A 66 0.58 25.32 -7.48
N ALA A 67 1.43 25.00 -8.45
CA ALA A 67 2.42 25.87 -9.11
C ALA A 67 3.59 25.03 -9.63
N GLN A 68 3.35 24.19 -10.65
CA GLN A 68 4.41 23.94 -11.61
C GLN A 68 4.23 24.98 -12.73
N PRO A 69 5.12 25.99 -12.87
CA PRO A 69 5.03 26.91 -13.98
C PRO A 69 5.26 26.14 -15.28
N SER A 70 4.24 26.12 -16.15
CA SER A 70 4.35 25.68 -17.54
C SER A 70 5.30 26.61 -18.30
N GLY A 71 6.59 26.44 -18.10
CA GLY A 71 7.65 27.12 -18.83
C GLY A 71 8.11 26.29 -20.02
N ARG A 72 7.26 26.10 -21.03
CA ARG A 72 7.70 25.60 -22.35
C ARG A 72 7.49 26.67 -23.40
N THR A 73 8.26 27.75 -23.30
CA THR A 73 8.47 28.67 -24.42
C THR A 73 9.84 28.34 -25.02
N ARG A 74 9.86 27.41 -25.98
CA ARG A 74 11.00 27.26 -26.89
C ARG A 74 10.93 28.42 -27.88
N ALA A 75 11.63 29.51 -27.61
CA ALA A 75 11.92 30.51 -28.62
C ALA A 75 12.92 29.88 -29.61
N VAL A 76 12.47 29.68 -30.85
CA VAL A 76 13.35 29.41 -31.99
C VAL A 76 14.05 30.71 -32.32
N ARG A 77 15.38 30.72 -32.20
CA ARG A 77 16.29 31.58 -32.96
C ARG A 77 17.47 30.75 -33.40
#